data_AF-A0A971FDQ6-F1
#
_entry.id   AF-A0A971FDQ6-F1
#
_cell.length_a   1.000
_cell.length_b   1.000
_cell.length_c   1.000
_cell.angle_alpha   90.00
_cell.angle_beta   90.00
_cell.angle_gamma   90.00
#
_symmetry.space_group_name_H-M   'P 1'
#
loop_
_entity.id
_entity.type
_entity.pdbx_description
1 polymer ?
#
loop_
_entity_poly.entity_id
_entity_poly.type
_entity_poly.pdbx_seq_one_letter_code
_entity_poly.pdbx_strand_id
1 'polypeptide(L)'
;MAVFEKISALWAGLSPRERRLAVATAAALFLFVAWTAVQSSLQRLTALETEISQVQEEIVNSANQIAHKETVDALYGKVASQHSSAWTEAEIRDRLRQEVYRLSRQDPQGLDENGIPLNVPNVSGNLVEIPSLGEGVMAEGGEGYRQYMLNLRIPSVDINALVAFLERLQLSPQSLRIDKLEINRNPDSSLVTASIDITRTIVDLARTAADADATAQDGAPAEGRILLAASEWTGDGCAVNALDAETGTAVEVVAEREGAFAEMIRRVPAGAVYEMSIDLSARGGGARLAVGLPGVPEVFPDPQALKGDGGIVRYQVRFTAPEGAGETALACPRLLLDAADAVVTVHSLVLRKVPE
;
A
#
# COMPACT_ATOMS: atom_id res chain seq x y z
N MET A 1 49.76 39.72 -10.79
CA MET A 1 50.54 40.97 -10.61
C MET A 1 50.65 41.79 -11.90
N ALA A 2 50.93 41.20 -13.07
CA ALA A 2 51.12 41.93 -14.33
C ALA A 2 49.94 42.81 -14.81
N VAL A 3 48.70 42.56 -14.38
CA VAL A 3 47.53 43.36 -14.75
C VAL A 3 47.48 44.66 -13.95
N PHE A 4 47.83 44.62 -12.66
CA PHE A 4 47.80 45.79 -11.77
C PHE A 4 48.86 46.82 -12.14
N GLU A 5 50.06 46.36 -12.55
CA GLU A 5 51.15 47.23 -13.04
C GLU A 5 50.82 47.90 -14.39
N LYS A 6 50.14 47.19 -15.29
CA LYS A 6 49.68 47.78 -16.56
C LYS A 6 48.62 48.84 -16.35
N ILE A 7 47.71 48.60 -15.40
CA ILE A 7 46.65 49.57 -15.04
C ILE A 7 47.26 50.81 -14.38
N SER A 8 48.23 50.66 -13.47
CA SER A 8 48.87 51.80 -12.81
C SER A 8 49.71 52.65 -13.77
N ALA A 9 50.40 52.04 -14.75
CA ALA A 9 51.15 52.75 -15.79
C ALA A 9 50.23 53.53 -16.75
N LEU A 10 49.08 52.95 -17.14
CA LEU A 10 48.05 53.64 -17.93
C LEU A 10 47.42 54.80 -17.13
N TRP A 11 47.22 54.60 -15.83
CA TRP A 11 46.68 55.62 -14.94
C TRP A 11 47.63 56.82 -14.78
N ALA A 12 48.95 56.57 -14.75
CA ALA A 12 50.00 57.58 -14.68
C ALA A 12 50.02 58.55 -15.88
N GLY A 13 49.65 58.07 -17.08
CA GLY A 13 49.67 58.86 -18.33
C GLY A 13 48.41 59.70 -18.63
N LEU A 14 47.34 59.55 -17.85
CA LEU A 14 46.06 60.25 -18.08
C LEU A 14 46.05 61.66 -17.51
N SER A 15 45.44 62.59 -18.23
CA SER A 15 45.26 63.98 -17.79
C SER A 15 44.32 64.06 -16.56
N PRO A 16 44.42 65.11 -15.72
CA PRO A 16 43.61 65.23 -14.51
C PRO A 16 42.10 65.27 -14.75
N ARG A 17 41.66 65.68 -15.96
CA ARG A 17 40.25 65.63 -16.36
C ARG A 17 39.79 64.21 -16.70
N GLU A 18 40.62 63.45 -17.43
CA GLU A 18 40.33 62.06 -17.80
C GLU A 18 40.33 61.13 -16.58
N ARG A 19 41.21 61.36 -15.60
CA ARG A 19 41.17 60.62 -14.33
C ARG A 19 39.87 60.81 -13.56
N ARG A 20 39.34 62.04 -13.50
CA ARG A 20 38.03 62.30 -12.84
C ARG A 20 36.89 61.60 -13.58
N LEU A 21 36.90 61.63 -14.91
CA LEU A 21 35.92 60.93 -15.73
C LEU A 21 36.00 59.41 -15.51
N ALA A 22 37.21 58.84 -15.47
CA ALA A 22 37.45 57.42 -15.25
C ALA A 22 37.01 56.93 -13.87
N VAL A 23 37.21 57.75 -12.83
CA VAL A 23 36.70 57.44 -11.47
C VAL A 23 35.19 57.52 -11.44
N ALA A 24 34.58 58.52 -12.08
CA ALA A 24 33.13 58.64 -12.17
C ALA A 24 32.49 57.47 -12.93
N THR A 25 33.08 57.03 -14.05
CA THR A 25 32.59 55.86 -14.78
C THR A 25 32.80 54.57 -13.99
N ALA A 26 33.93 54.38 -13.32
CA ALA A 26 34.14 53.22 -12.46
C ALA A 26 33.13 53.17 -11.29
N ALA A 27 32.84 54.31 -10.66
CA ALA A 27 31.83 54.40 -9.61
C ALA A 27 30.42 54.09 -10.13
N ALA A 28 30.06 54.61 -11.31
CA ALA A 28 28.78 54.31 -11.95
C ALA A 28 28.65 52.81 -12.30
N LEU A 29 29.73 52.20 -12.80
CA LEU A 29 29.76 50.78 -13.16
C LEU A 29 29.64 49.90 -11.90
N PHE A 30 30.31 50.28 -10.81
CA PHE A 30 30.17 49.59 -9.53
C PHE A 30 28.74 49.68 -8.97
N LEU A 31 28.14 50.87 -9.00
CA LEU A 31 26.75 51.06 -8.59
C LEU A 31 25.78 50.24 -9.43
N PHE A 32 26.01 50.16 -10.74
CA PHE A 32 25.18 49.35 -11.64
C PHE A 32 25.29 47.85 -11.33
N VAL A 33 26.51 47.35 -11.08
CA VAL A 33 26.72 45.94 -10.69
C VAL A 33 26.08 45.64 -9.32
N ALA A 34 26.26 46.53 -8.34
CA ALA A 34 25.65 46.37 -7.02
C ALA A 34 24.12 46.38 -7.11
N TRP A 35 23.54 47.29 -7.89
CA TRP A 35 22.09 47.37 -8.10
C TRP A 35 21.53 46.13 -8.79
N THR A 36 22.19 45.63 -9.84
CA THR A 36 21.77 44.42 -10.55
C THR A 36 21.87 43.17 -9.67
N ALA A 37 22.91 43.06 -8.83
CA ALA A 37 23.04 41.98 -7.84
C ALA A 37 21.90 42.01 -6.79
N VAL A 38 21.56 43.20 -6.28
CA VAL A 38 20.45 43.37 -5.34
C VAL A 38 19.11 43.00 -6.00
N GLN A 39 18.84 43.51 -7.21
CA GLN A 39 17.62 43.20 -7.95
C GLN A 39 17.48 41.70 -8.24
N SER A 40 18.55 41.06 -8.70
CA SER A 40 18.60 39.60 -8.90
C SER A 40 18.28 38.83 -7.62
N SER A 41 18.82 39.29 -6.49
CA SER A 41 18.62 38.61 -5.20
C SER A 41 17.18 38.75 -4.70
N LEU A 42 16.59 39.95 -4.85
CA LEU A 42 15.18 40.20 -4.53
C LEU A 42 14.25 39.34 -5.39
N GLN A 43 14.53 39.23 -6.69
CA GLN A 43 13.74 38.38 -7.59
C GLN A 43 13.80 36.90 -7.20
N ARG A 44 14.97 36.40 -6.78
CA ARG A 44 15.11 35.01 -6.29
C ARG A 44 14.35 34.79 -4.99
N LEU A 45 14.38 35.75 -4.06
CA LEU A 45 13.61 35.66 -2.82
C LEU A 45 12.11 35.59 -3.09
N THR A 46 11.60 36.44 -3.98
CA THR A 46 10.16 36.42 -4.36
C THR A 46 9.76 35.11 -5.06
N ALA A 47 10.66 34.52 -5.86
CA ALA A 47 10.40 33.24 -6.50
C ALA A 47 10.31 32.11 -5.47
N LEU A 48 11.24 32.05 -4.52
CA LEU A 48 11.22 31.08 -3.42
C LEU A 48 9.98 31.23 -2.55
N GLU A 49 9.55 32.45 -2.26
CA GLU A 49 8.34 32.70 -1.46
C GLU A 49 7.07 32.23 -2.18
N THR A 50 7.02 32.39 -3.51
CA THR A 50 5.94 31.86 -4.34
C THR A 50 5.93 30.32 -4.34
N GLU A 51 7.10 29.70 -4.47
CA GLU A 51 7.25 28.24 -4.44
C GLU A 51 6.84 27.67 -3.08
N ILE A 52 7.26 28.30 -1.97
CA ILE A 52 6.84 27.92 -0.62
C ILE A 52 5.33 28.00 -0.48
N SER A 53 4.70 29.08 -0.95
CA SER A 53 3.25 29.24 -0.89
C SER A 53 2.52 28.14 -1.68
N GLN A 54 3.03 27.79 -2.87
CA GLN A 54 2.45 26.73 -3.69
C GLN A 54 2.55 25.36 -3.01
N VAL A 55 3.73 25.02 -2.48
CA VAL A 55 3.94 23.75 -1.76
C VAL A 55 3.10 23.68 -0.50
N GLN A 56 2.94 24.78 0.23
CA GLN A 56 2.05 24.83 1.39
C GLN A 56 0.59 24.56 1.01
N GLU A 57 0.11 25.18 -0.07
CA GLU A 57 -1.25 24.96 -0.57
C GLU A 57 -1.46 23.51 -1.04
N GLU A 58 -0.46 22.92 -1.70
CA GLU A 58 -0.48 21.53 -2.13
C GLU A 58 -0.52 20.54 -0.94
N ILE A 59 0.25 20.80 0.12
CA ILE A 59 0.23 20.01 1.35
C ILE A 59 -1.15 20.08 2.02
N VAL A 60 -1.73 21.28 2.16
CA VAL A 60 -3.06 21.47 2.77
C VAL A 60 -4.13 20.76 1.94
N ASN A 61 -4.09 20.89 0.62
CA ASN A 61 -5.02 20.20 -0.27
C ASN A 61 -4.89 18.68 -0.19
N SER A 62 -3.66 18.16 -0.15
CA SER A 62 -3.40 16.72 -0.02
C SER A 62 -3.89 16.19 1.33
N ALA A 63 -3.64 16.91 2.43
CA ALA A 63 -4.14 16.55 3.75
C ALA A 63 -5.68 16.54 3.80
N ASN A 64 -6.33 17.54 3.20
CA ASN A 64 -7.79 17.57 3.08
C ASN A 64 -8.34 16.42 2.23
N GLN A 65 -7.66 16.04 1.15
CA GLN A 65 -8.05 14.90 0.32
C GLN A 65 -7.90 13.57 1.07
N ILE A 66 -6.85 13.41 1.86
CA ILE A 66 -6.65 12.22 2.71
C ILE A 66 -7.75 12.13 3.76
N ALA A 67 -8.02 13.21 4.50
CA ALA A 67 -9.08 13.24 5.51
C ALA A 67 -10.47 12.97 4.90
N HIS A 68 -10.74 13.49 3.70
CA HIS A 68 -11.98 13.20 2.97
C HIS A 68 -12.05 11.72 2.56
N LYS A 69 -10.95 11.16 2.06
CA LYS A 69 -10.86 9.75 1.70
C LYS A 69 -11.10 8.83 2.91
N GLU A 70 -10.47 9.10 4.05
CA GLU A 70 -10.68 8.34 5.28
C GLU A 70 -12.14 8.40 5.76
N THR A 71 -12.77 9.57 5.68
CA THR A 71 -14.19 9.73 6.03
C THR A 71 -15.09 8.90 5.11
N VAL A 72 -14.78 8.91 3.81
CA VAL A 72 -15.51 8.14 2.80
C VAL A 72 -15.30 6.64 2.99
N ASP A 73 -14.06 6.19 3.24
CA ASP A 73 -13.72 4.79 3.52
C ASP A 73 -14.42 4.29 4.79
N ALA A 74 -14.47 5.09 5.86
CA ALA A 74 -15.20 4.76 7.09
C ALA A 74 -16.72 4.62 6.86
N LEU A 75 -17.31 5.49 6.03
CA LEU A 75 -18.73 5.39 5.65
C LEU A 75 -19.00 4.14 4.81
N TYR A 76 -18.09 3.78 3.89
CA TYR A 76 -18.18 2.55 3.10
C TYR A 76 -18.06 1.30 3.98
N GLY A 77 -17.13 1.29 4.93
CA GLY A 77 -17.01 0.23 5.93
C GLY A 77 -18.30 0.03 6.73
N LYS A 78 -18.96 1.13 7.13
CA LYS A 78 -20.23 1.06 7.86
C LYS A 78 -21.37 0.47 7.03
N VAL A 79 -21.51 0.85 5.76
CA VAL A 79 -22.59 0.33 4.89
C VAL A 79 -22.36 -1.14 4.54
N ALA A 80 -21.12 -1.54 4.25
CA ALA A 80 -20.82 -2.93 3.88
C ALA A 80 -20.75 -3.89 5.08
N SER A 81 -20.53 -3.39 6.31
CA SER A 81 -20.62 -4.19 7.55
C SER A 81 -22.02 -4.76 7.81
N GLN A 82 -23.07 -4.10 7.29
CA GLN A 82 -24.46 -4.55 7.46
C GLN A 82 -24.77 -5.80 6.64
N HIS A 83 -23.93 -6.19 5.68
CA HIS A 83 -24.27 -7.20 4.67
C HIS A 83 -23.25 -8.35 4.50
N SER A 84 -22.07 -8.34 5.14
CA SER A 84 -20.95 -9.15 4.63
C SER A 84 -20.02 -9.85 5.64
N SER A 85 -20.37 -9.94 6.92
CA SER A 85 -19.39 -10.25 7.97
C SER A 85 -18.92 -11.71 8.12
N ALA A 86 -19.29 -12.66 7.24
CA ALA A 86 -18.98 -14.08 7.49
C ALA A 86 -18.82 -14.98 6.24
N TRP A 87 -18.74 -14.43 5.02
CA TRP A 87 -18.73 -15.27 3.80
C TRP A 87 -17.33 -15.53 3.27
N THR A 88 -17.09 -16.78 2.86
CA THR A 88 -15.86 -17.20 2.20
C THR A 88 -15.76 -16.61 0.78
N GLU A 89 -14.56 -16.54 0.21
CA GLU A 89 -14.36 -16.07 -1.17
C GLU A 89 -15.20 -16.84 -2.19
N ALA A 90 -15.29 -18.17 -2.03
CA ALA A 90 -16.09 -19.02 -2.89
C ALA A 90 -17.58 -18.67 -2.81
N GLU A 91 -18.11 -18.43 -1.60
CA GLU A 91 -19.50 -18.02 -1.39
C GLU A 91 -19.78 -16.62 -1.93
N ILE A 92 -18.86 -15.67 -1.74
CA ILE A 92 -18.97 -14.31 -2.27
C ILE A 92 -19.03 -14.35 -3.80
N ARG A 93 -18.15 -15.14 -4.41
CA ARG A 93 -18.09 -15.34 -5.87
C ARG A 93 -19.37 -15.98 -6.38
N ASP A 94 -19.81 -17.08 -5.79
CA ASP A 94 -21.00 -17.79 -6.26
C ASP A 94 -22.26 -16.94 -6.11
N ARG A 95 -22.37 -16.19 -5.01
CA ARG A 95 -23.47 -15.28 -4.76
C ARG A 95 -23.47 -14.07 -5.70
N LEU A 96 -22.29 -13.50 -5.99
CA LEU A 96 -22.17 -12.43 -6.99
C LEU A 96 -22.56 -12.93 -8.38
N ARG A 97 -22.12 -14.13 -8.77
CA ARG A 97 -22.50 -14.75 -10.04
C ARG A 97 -24.00 -14.99 -10.12
N GLN A 98 -24.60 -15.53 -9.05
CA GLN A 98 -26.05 -15.73 -8.96
C GLN A 98 -26.82 -14.40 -9.06
N GLU A 99 -26.34 -13.34 -8.40
CA GLU A 99 -26.95 -12.02 -8.47
C GLU A 99 -26.86 -11.42 -9.87
N VAL A 100 -25.70 -11.50 -10.52
CA VAL A 100 -25.54 -11.06 -11.91
C VAL A 100 -26.49 -11.82 -12.83
N TYR A 101 -26.57 -13.14 -12.72
CA TYR A 101 -27.49 -13.96 -13.52
C TYR A 101 -28.96 -13.73 -13.19
N ARG A 102 -29.28 -13.28 -11.97
CA ARG A 102 -30.65 -12.89 -11.60
C ARG A 102 -31.01 -11.57 -12.28
N LEU A 103 -30.12 -10.58 -12.23
CA LEU A 103 -30.34 -9.26 -12.79
C LEU A 103 -30.34 -9.26 -14.33
N SER A 104 -29.64 -10.22 -14.94
CA SER A 104 -29.61 -10.41 -16.40
C SER A 104 -30.91 -11.01 -16.97
N ARG A 105 -31.87 -11.42 -16.13
CA ARG A 105 -33.18 -11.93 -16.57
C ARG A 105 -34.13 -10.80 -16.93
N GLN A 106 -35.09 -11.09 -17.82
CA GLN A 106 -36.15 -10.14 -18.16
C GLN A 106 -36.88 -9.66 -16.88
N ASP A 107 -37.31 -10.65 -16.08
CA ASP A 107 -37.94 -10.48 -14.78
C ASP A 107 -37.04 -11.08 -13.69
N PRO A 108 -36.30 -10.26 -12.93
CA PRO A 108 -35.43 -10.75 -11.88
C PRO A 108 -36.27 -11.31 -10.73
N GLN A 109 -35.87 -12.47 -10.22
CA GLN A 109 -36.52 -13.10 -9.07
C GLN A 109 -36.41 -12.23 -7.81
N GLY A 110 -37.38 -12.35 -6.91
CA GLY A 110 -37.25 -11.80 -5.55
C GLY A 110 -36.10 -12.44 -4.79
N LEU A 111 -35.53 -11.69 -3.85
CA LEU A 111 -34.54 -12.17 -2.90
C LEU A 111 -35.25 -12.61 -1.61
N ASP A 112 -34.75 -13.66 -0.96
CA ASP A 112 -35.18 -14.04 0.39
C ASP A 112 -34.58 -13.13 1.48
N GLU A 113 -34.92 -13.36 2.75
CA GLU A 113 -34.41 -12.59 3.91
C GLU A 113 -32.88 -12.62 4.03
N ASN A 114 -32.25 -13.66 3.47
CA ASN A 114 -30.81 -13.83 3.46
C ASN A 114 -30.17 -13.33 2.16
N GLY A 115 -30.94 -12.73 1.25
CA GLY A 115 -30.53 -12.18 -0.04
C GLY A 115 -30.13 -13.23 -1.10
N ILE A 116 -30.70 -14.43 -1.04
CA ILE A 116 -30.54 -15.51 -2.02
C ILE A 116 -31.72 -15.47 -3.01
N PRO A 117 -31.51 -15.67 -4.32
CA PRO A 117 -32.60 -15.68 -5.29
C PRO A 117 -33.60 -16.82 -5.06
N LEU A 118 -34.90 -16.53 -5.04
CA LEU A 118 -35.94 -17.55 -4.95
C LEU A 118 -35.95 -18.43 -6.20
N ASN A 119 -35.96 -19.76 -6.04
CA ASN A 119 -35.93 -20.70 -7.16
C ASN A 119 -37.26 -20.73 -7.94
N VAL A 120 -37.47 -19.73 -8.80
CA VAL A 120 -38.64 -19.62 -9.69
C VAL A 120 -38.21 -19.93 -11.14
N PRO A 121 -38.93 -20.79 -11.89
CA PRO A 121 -38.58 -21.07 -13.28
C PRO A 121 -38.53 -19.79 -14.13
N ASN A 122 -37.49 -19.63 -14.96
CA ASN A 122 -37.40 -18.49 -15.87
C ASN A 122 -38.32 -18.73 -17.09
N VAL A 123 -39.49 -18.09 -17.10
CA VAL A 123 -40.47 -18.22 -18.20
C VAL A 123 -40.30 -17.10 -19.24
N SER A 124 -39.79 -15.94 -18.84
CA SER A 124 -39.71 -14.72 -19.65
C SER A 124 -38.40 -14.56 -20.44
N GLY A 125 -37.40 -15.43 -20.22
CA GLY A 125 -36.10 -15.36 -20.90
C GLY A 125 -35.10 -14.39 -20.23
N ASN A 126 -34.01 -14.07 -20.94
CA ASN A 126 -32.93 -13.20 -20.45
C ASN A 126 -33.00 -11.83 -21.11
N LEU A 127 -32.81 -10.77 -20.31
CA LEU A 127 -32.65 -9.39 -20.78
C LEU A 127 -31.29 -9.22 -21.48
N VAL A 128 -30.26 -9.84 -20.90
CA VAL A 128 -28.90 -9.87 -21.44
C VAL A 128 -28.33 -11.27 -21.27
N GLU A 129 -27.72 -11.81 -22.32
CA GLU A 129 -27.01 -13.09 -22.24
C GLU A 129 -25.58 -12.88 -21.75
N ILE A 130 -25.15 -13.63 -20.74
CA ILE A 130 -23.79 -13.60 -20.21
C ILE A 130 -23.20 -15.00 -20.42
N PRO A 131 -22.37 -15.21 -21.47
CA PRO A 131 -21.91 -16.55 -21.87
C PRO A 131 -21.03 -17.22 -20.80
N SER A 132 -20.18 -16.42 -20.17
CA SER A 132 -19.34 -16.86 -19.06
C SER A 132 -18.93 -15.66 -18.22
N LEU A 133 -18.90 -15.89 -16.90
CA LEU A 133 -18.31 -14.98 -15.93
C LEU A 133 -16.87 -15.39 -15.71
N GLY A 134 -15.94 -14.43 -15.75
CA GLY A 134 -14.55 -14.69 -15.39
C GLY A 134 -14.41 -15.22 -13.95
N GLU A 135 -13.26 -15.81 -13.66
CA GLU A 135 -12.80 -15.91 -12.27
C GLU A 135 -12.30 -14.52 -11.89
N GLY A 136 -13.17 -13.74 -11.25
CA GLY A 136 -12.82 -12.43 -10.74
C GLY A 136 -11.66 -12.52 -9.73
N VAL A 137 -11.02 -11.38 -9.47
CA VAL A 137 -9.85 -11.28 -8.60
C VAL A 137 -10.24 -10.61 -7.29
N MET A 138 -9.87 -11.23 -6.17
CA MET A 138 -9.92 -10.56 -4.87
C MET A 138 -8.71 -9.64 -4.73
N ALA A 139 -8.97 -8.36 -4.47
CA ALA A 139 -7.97 -7.37 -4.13
C ALA A 139 -8.22 -6.87 -2.71
N GLU A 140 -7.14 -6.61 -1.97
CA GLU A 140 -7.26 -5.88 -0.71
C GLU A 140 -7.74 -4.45 -1.02
N GLY A 141 -8.89 -4.09 -0.45
CA GLY A 141 -9.34 -2.71 -0.44
C GLY A 141 -8.59 -1.91 0.61
N GLY A 142 -8.95 -0.63 0.80
CA GLY A 142 -8.47 0.16 1.93
C GLY A 142 -8.79 -0.50 3.29
N GLU A 143 -8.40 0.16 4.39
CA GLU A 143 -8.59 -0.40 5.74
C GLU A 143 -10.03 -0.89 5.98
N GLY A 144 -10.14 -2.16 6.39
CA GLY A 144 -11.40 -2.76 6.84
C GLY A 144 -12.30 -3.36 5.75
N TYR A 145 -11.90 -3.36 4.47
CA TYR A 145 -12.68 -4.00 3.42
C TYR A 145 -11.84 -4.67 2.33
N ARG A 146 -12.38 -5.74 1.75
CA ARG A 146 -11.86 -6.44 0.57
C ARG A 146 -12.70 -6.06 -0.65
N GLN A 147 -12.08 -6.06 -1.81
CA GLN A 147 -12.77 -5.80 -3.08
C GLN A 147 -12.71 -7.06 -3.93
N TYR A 148 -13.85 -7.47 -4.49
CA TYR A 148 -13.88 -8.53 -5.49
C TYR A 148 -14.21 -7.93 -6.84
N MET A 149 -13.25 -7.98 -7.76
CA MET A 149 -13.35 -7.42 -9.10
C MET A 149 -13.74 -8.52 -10.09
N LEU A 150 -14.78 -8.29 -10.88
CA LEU A 150 -15.31 -9.23 -11.85
C LEU A 150 -15.49 -8.53 -13.20
N ASN A 151 -14.83 -9.06 -14.23
CA ASN A 151 -15.07 -8.64 -15.61
C ASN A 151 -16.22 -9.45 -16.21
N LEU A 152 -17.14 -8.73 -16.86
CA LEU A 152 -18.28 -9.28 -17.57
C LEU A 152 -18.22 -8.87 -19.03
N ARG A 153 -18.46 -9.85 -19.91
CA ARG A 153 -18.60 -9.62 -21.33
C ARG A 153 -20.03 -9.89 -21.78
N ILE A 154 -20.66 -8.85 -22.28
CA ILE A 154 -22.01 -8.89 -22.84
C ILE A 154 -21.86 -8.94 -24.38
N PRO A 155 -22.34 -10.01 -25.04
CA PRO A 155 -22.42 -10.11 -26.49
C PRO A 155 -23.48 -9.14 -27.03
N SER A 156 -23.70 -9.17 -28.35
CA SER A 156 -24.54 -8.19 -29.04
C SER A 156 -25.97 -8.13 -28.47
N VAL A 157 -26.33 -7.00 -27.85
CA VAL A 157 -27.62 -6.75 -27.21
C VAL A 157 -28.18 -5.38 -27.60
N ASP A 158 -29.48 -5.17 -27.40
CA ASP A 158 -30.09 -3.84 -27.55
C ASP A 158 -29.59 -2.89 -26.46
N ILE A 159 -29.34 -1.63 -26.84
CA ILE A 159 -28.80 -0.63 -25.91
C ILE A 159 -29.76 -0.35 -24.73
N ASN A 160 -31.08 -0.42 -24.93
CA ASN A 160 -32.03 -0.19 -23.84
C ASN A 160 -32.02 -1.35 -22.85
N ALA A 161 -31.83 -2.58 -23.33
CA ALA A 161 -31.67 -3.75 -22.46
C ALA A 161 -30.36 -3.68 -21.66
N LEU A 162 -29.27 -3.19 -22.28
CA LEU A 162 -28.00 -2.94 -21.57
C LEU A 162 -28.18 -1.87 -20.49
N VAL A 163 -28.83 -0.75 -20.79
CA VAL A 163 -29.08 0.32 -19.81
C VAL A 163 -29.93 -0.18 -18.64
N ALA A 164 -31.03 -0.88 -18.92
CA ALA A 164 -31.87 -1.46 -17.87
C ALA A 164 -31.10 -2.46 -17.00
N PHE A 165 -30.17 -3.23 -17.57
CA PHE A 165 -29.30 -4.11 -16.82
C PHE A 165 -28.30 -3.34 -15.93
N LEU A 166 -27.69 -2.27 -16.43
CA LEU A 166 -26.76 -1.42 -15.66
C LEU A 166 -27.47 -0.71 -14.50
N GLU A 167 -28.67 -0.17 -14.71
CA GLU A 167 -29.48 0.43 -13.65
C GLU A 167 -29.81 -0.58 -12.55
N ARG A 168 -30.17 -1.80 -12.95
CA ARG A 168 -30.44 -2.91 -12.02
C ARG A 168 -29.20 -3.34 -11.24
N LEU A 169 -28.02 -3.36 -11.87
CA LEU A 169 -26.75 -3.61 -11.19
C LEU A 169 -26.44 -2.55 -10.14
N GLN A 170 -26.65 -1.27 -10.48
CA GLN A 170 -26.40 -0.15 -9.58
C GLN A 170 -27.38 -0.12 -8.39
N LEU A 171 -28.63 -0.55 -8.60
CA LEU A 171 -29.66 -0.65 -7.55
C LEU A 171 -29.58 -1.96 -6.76
N SER A 172 -28.62 -2.83 -7.04
CA SER A 172 -28.49 -4.11 -6.33
C SER A 172 -28.18 -3.90 -4.85
N PRO A 173 -28.82 -4.65 -3.94
CA PRO A 173 -28.53 -4.59 -2.51
C PRO A 173 -27.17 -5.20 -2.12
N GLN A 174 -26.42 -5.77 -3.08
CA GLN A 174 -25.12 -6.41 -2.85
C GLN A 174 -23.92 -5.43 -2.92
N SER A 175 -24.16 -4.11 -2.86
CA SER A 175 -23.14 -3.06 -2.90
C SER A 175 -22.16 -3.20 -4.07
N LEU A 176 -22.72 -3.29 -5.29
CA LEU A 176 -21.96 -3.42 -6.53
C LEU A 176 -21.61 -2.04 -7.08
N ARG A 177 -20.35 -1.85 -7.47
CA ARG A 177 -19.86 -0.65 -8.14
C ARG A 177 -19.39 -0.98 -9.54
N ILE A 178 -19.77 -0.17 -10.51
CA ILE A 178 -19.28 -0.29 -11.89
C ILE A 178 -18.06 0.63 -12.01
N ASP A 179 -16.88 0.03 -12.23
CA ASP A 179 -15.62 0.77 -12.31
C ASP A 179 -15.27 1.15 -13.75
N LYS A 180 -15.64 0.29 -14.70
CA LYS A 180 -15.36 0.50 -16.11
C LYS A 180 -16.49 -0.05 -16.98
N LEU A 181 -16.83 0.70 -18.01
CA LEU A 181 -17.79 0.31 -19.04
C LEU A 181 -17.22 0.67 -20.40
N GLU A 182 -16.97 -0.36 -21.22
CA GLU A 182 -16.60 -0.21 -22.61
C GLU A 182 -17.75 -0.71 -23.48
N ILE A 183 -18.25 0.14 -24.38
CA ILE A 183 -19.32 -0.22 -25.31
C ILE A 183 -18.75 -0.16 -26.72
N ASN A 184 -18.92 -1.23 -27.47
CA ASN A 184 -18.55 -1.30 -28.87
C ASN A 184 -19.79 -1.56 -29.73
N ARG A 185 -19.94 -0.74 -30.78
CA ARG A 185 -21.06 -0.82 -31.71
C ARG A 185 -20.51 -0.94 -33.12
N ASN A 186 -20.99 -1.94 -33.86
CA ASN A 186 -20.77 -1.99 -35.30
C ASN A 186 -21.66 -0.92 -35.98
N PRO A 187 -21.13 0.00 -36.81
CA PRO A 187 -21.93 1.01 -37.51
C PRO A 187 -23.10 0.44 -38.31
N ASP A 188 -22.97 -0.79 -38.80
CA ASP A 188 -24.01 -1.46 -39.61
C ASP A 188 -25.12 -2.13 -38.78
N SER A 189 -25.02 -2.10 -37.45
CA SER A 189 -25.98 -2.74 -36.53
C SER A 189 -26.48 -1.77 -35.46
N SER A 190 -27.71 -1.97 -35.01
CA SER A 190 -28.25 -1.29 -33.82
C SER A 190 -27.84 -1.96 -32.51
N LEU A 191 -27.24 -3.16 -32.58
CA LEU A 191 -26.80 -3.92 -31.42
C LEU A 191 -25.43 -3.46 -30.92
N VAL A 192 -25.26 -3.51 -29.61
CA VAL A 192 -24.04 -3.12 -28.91
C VAL A 192 -23.44 -4.31 -28.17
N THR A 193 -22.12 -4.42 -28.14
CA THR A 193 -21.40 -5.32 -27.24
C THR A 193 -20.82 -4.49 -26.09
N ALA A 194 -20.74 -5.05 -24.90
CA ALA A 194 -20.21 -4.34 -23.74
C ALA A 194 -19.23 -5.19 -22.93
N SER A 195 -18.18 -4.54 -22.40
CA SER A 195 -17.29 -5.09 -21.38
C SER A 195 -17.43 -4.24 -20.12
N ILE A 196 -17.73 -4.87 -18.99
CA ILE A 196 -18.03 -4.19 -17.73
C ILE A 196 -17.11 -4.75 -16.65
N ASP A 197 -16.43 -3.87 -15.92
CA ASP A 197 -15.71 -4.24 -14.70
C ASP A 197 -16.55 -3.84 -13.49
N ILE A 198 -16.94 -4.84 -12.70
CA ILE A 198 -17.75 -4.67 -11.48
C ILE A 198 -16.91 -5.00 -10.27
N THR A 199 -16.95 -4.13 -9.27
CA THR A 199 -16.29 -4.34 -7.98
C THR A 199 -17.34 -4.45 -6.90
N ARG A 200 -17.24 -5.50 -6.08
CA ARG A 200 -18.02 -5.67 -4.87
C ARG A 200 -17.16 -5.37 -3.65
N THR A 201 -17.62 -4.49 -2.78
CA THR A 201 -16.96 -4.18 -1.50
C THR A 201 -17.48 -5.10 -0.40
N ILE A 202 -16.57 -5.75 0.32
CA ILE A 202 -16.83 -6.75 1.37
C ILE A 202 -16.16 -6.22 2.63
N VAL A 203 -16.87 -6.08 3.75
CA VAL A 203 -16.23 -5.65 4.99
C VAL A 203 -15.66 -6.84 5.72
N ASP A 204 -14.39 -6.70 6.10
CA ASP A 204 -13.68 -7.70 6.88
C ASP A 204 -13.98 -7.51 8.36
N LEU A 205 -15.23 -7.83 8.77
CA LEU A 205 -15.62 -7.82 10.19
C LEU A 205 -15.05 -9.02 10.96
N ALA A 206 -14.42 -9.98 10.28
CA ALA A 206 -13.90 -11.19 10.92
C ALA A 206 -12.67 -10.92 11.79
N ARG A 207 -11.93 -9.82 11.55
CA ARG A 207 -10.69 -9.53 12.30
C ARG A 207 -10.89 -8.76 13.62
N THR A 208 -12.12 -8.38 13.98
CA THR A 208 -12.35 -7.55 15.19
C THR A 208 -13.18 -8.21 16.30
N ALA A 209 -13.80 -9.38 16.08
CA ALA A 209 -14.66 -9.97 17.12
C ALA A 209 -14.67 -11.50 17.22
N ALA A 210 -14.00 -12.24 16.31
CA ALA A 210 -13.99 -13.71 16.34
C ALA A 210 -12.66 -14.33 16.82
N ASP A 211 -11.63 -13.54 17.09
CA ASP A 211 -10.30 -14.02 17.52
C ASP A 211 -10.15 -14.19 19.05
N ALA A 212 -11.26 -14.27 19.79
CA ALA A 212 -11.19 -14.53 21.23
C ALA A 212 -11.27 -16.02 21.61
N ASP A 213 -11.66 -16.93 20.70
CA ASP A 213 -11.78 -18.37 21.04
C ASP A 213 -11.80 -19.27 19.79
N ALA A 214 -10.72 -19.25 19.00
CA ALA A 214 -10.37 -20.37 18.11
C ALA A 214 -8.87 -20.33 17.82
N THR A 215 -8.12 -21.11 18.61
CA THR A 215 -6.81 -21.71 18.30
C THR A 215 -6.07 -21.18 17.07
N ALA A 216 -4.98 -20.48 17.35
CA ALA A 216 -3.83 -20.21 16.49
C ALA A 216 -3.58 -21.26 15.40
N GLN A 217 -3.71 -20.86 14.12
CA GLN A 217 -2.90 -21.30 12.97
C GLN A 217 -3.52 -20.83 11.64
N ASP A 218 -3.46 -19.53 11.33
CA ASP A 218 -3.52 -19.09 9.94
C ASP A 218 -2.48 -18.00 9.69
N GLY A 219 -1.46 -18.35 8.90
CA GLY A 219 -0.35 -17.47 8.57
C GLY A 219 -0.74 -16.54 7.42
N ALA A 220 -0.46 -15.24 7.59
CA ALA A 220 -0.57 -14.23 6.55
C ALA A 220 0.28 -14.58 5.30
N PRO A 221 -0.12 -14.13 4.08
CA PRO A 221 0.65 -14.36 2.87
C PRO A 221 2.09 -13.82 3.01
N ALA A 222 3.06 -14.61 2.55
CA ALA A 222 4.47 -14.42 2.87
C ALA A 222 5.27 -13.57 1.87
N GLU A 223 4.67 -13.04 0.80
CA GLU A 223 5.41 -12.29 -0.22
C GLU A 223 5.01 -10.81 -0.22
N GLY A 224 6.02 -9.93 -0.19
CA GLY A 224 5.85 -8.48 -0.22
C GLY A 224 6.26 -7.77 1.07
N ARG A 225 5.78 -6.54 1.24
CA ARG A 225 5.97 -5.76 2.48
C ARG A 225 5.01 -6.30 3.53
N ILE A 226 5.55 -6.77 4.64
CA ILE A 226 4.79 -7.34 5.74
C ILE A 226 4.41 -6.21 6.71
N LEU A 227 3.12 -6.12 7.04
CA LEU A 227 2.63 -5.19 8.06
C LEU A 227 3.09 -5.65 9.44
N LEU A 228 3.58 -4.71 10.24
CA LEU A 228 4.07 -4.99 11.57
C LEU A 228 2.96 -4.72 12.59
N ALA A 229 2.42 -5.79 13.18
CA ALA A 229 1.47 -5.71 14.29
C ALA A 229 1.98 -6.57 15.44
N ALA A 230 1.91 -6.06 16.67
CA ALA A 230 2.38 -6.78 17.86
C ALA A 230 1.65 -8.13 18.06
N SER A 231 0.39 -8.22 17.65
CA SER A 231 -0.43 -9.44 17.72
C SER A 231 0.03 -10.57 16.80
N GLU A 232 0.88 -10.29 15.80
CA GLU A 232 1.41 -11.31 14.88
C GLU A 232 2.74 -11.92 15.35
N TRP A 233 3.23 -11.51 16.52
CA TRP A 233 4.44 -12.04 17.12
C TRP A 233 4.11 -13.01 18.24
N THR A 234 4.80 -14.14 18.23
CA THR A 234 4.82 -15.09 19.34
C THR A 234 6.13 -14.87 20.11
N GLY A 235 6.01 -14.44 21.36
CA GLY A 235 7.13 -14.24 22.26
C GLY A 235 7.17 -15.28 23.38
N ASP A 236 8.37 -15.73 23.75
CA ASP A 236 8.62 -16.45 24.99
C ASP A 236 9.71 -15.72 25.79
N GLY A 237 9.35 -15.28 27.00
CA GLY A 237 10.25 -14.50 27.85
C GLY A 237 10.52 -13.07 27.38
N CYS A 238 9.69 -12.53 26.50
CA CYS A 238 9.77 -11.14 26.05
C CYS A 238 8.38 -10.52 25.92
N ALA A 239 8.30 -9.21 26.08
CA ALA A 239 7.12 -8.41 25.81
C ALA A 239 7.20 -7.84 24.39
N VAL A 240 6.09 -7.90 23.66
CA VAL A 240 5.98 -7.32 22.31
C VAL A 240 4.97 -6.19 22.32
N ASN A 241 5.42 -4.98 22.01
CA ASN A 241 4.62 -3.76 22.03
C ASN A 241 4.56 -3.11 20.65
N ALA A 242 3.40 -2.57 20.29
CA ALA A 242 3.31 -1.70 19.12
C ALA A 242 3.82 -0.30 19.48
N LEU A 243 4.61 0.29 18.58
CA LEU A 243 5.07 1.67 18.65
C LEU A 243 4.56 2.44 17.43
N ASP A 244 3.99 3.62 17.69
CA ASP A 244 3.72 4.60 16.64
C ASP A 244 5.03 5.31 16.31
N ALA A 245 5.71 4.89 15.23
CA ALA A 245 6.92 5.54 14.76
C ALA A 245 6.59 6.60 13.69
N GLU A 246 7.45 7.61 13.56
CA GLU A 246 7.29 8.70 12.58
C GLU A 246 7.17 8.21 11.12
N THR A 247 7.64 6.98 10.84
CA THR A 247 7.61 6.34 9.51
C THR A 247 6.55 5.24 9.36
N GLY A 248 5.67 5.04 10.34
CA GLY A 248 4.61 4.01 10.35
C GLY A 248 4.58 3.16 11.63
N THR A 249 3.84 2.05 11.61
CA THR A 249 3.77 1.10 12.74
C THR A 249 5.10 0.35 12.90
N ALA A 250 5.75 0.50 14.05
CA ALA A 250 6.92 -0.28 14.47
C ALA A 250 6.53 -1.26 15.59
N VAL A 251 7.32 -2.32 15.75
CA VAL A 251 7.13 -3.28 16.85
C VAL A 251 8.38 -3.31 17.72
N GLU A 252 8.21 -3.08 19.00
CA GLU A 252 9.27 -3.22 20.00
C GLU A 252 9.17 -4.56 20.71
N VAL A 253 10.29 -5.27 20.76
CA VAL A 253 10.44 -6.51 21.51
C VAL A 253 11.43 -6.26 22.63
N VAL A 254 10.97 -6.42 23.87
CA VAL A 254 11.77 -6.22 25.08
C VAL A 254 11.94 -7.56 25.77
N ALA A 255 13.18 -8.00 25.96
CA ALA A 255 13.47 -9.20 26.74
C ALA A 255 13.06 -9.00 28.21
N GLU A 256 12.42 -10.00 28.80
CA GLU A 256 12.14 -10.07 30.23
C GLU A 256 13.08 -11.06 30.94
N ARG A 257 13.69 -11.98 30.17
CA ARG A 257 14.67 -12.96 30.65
C ARG A 257 15.76 -13.24 29.61
N GLU A 258 16.86 -13.78 30.08
CA GLU A 258 17.95 -14.28 29.22
C GLU A 258 17.46 -15.44 28.34
N GLY A 259 17.87 -15.43 27.07
CA GLY A 259 17.47 -16.45 26.10
C GLY A 259 16.02 -16.36 25.65
N ALA A 260 15.40 -15.19 25.80
CA ALA A 260 14.07 -14.92 25.27
C ALA A 260 14.07 -14.95 23.74
N PHE A 261 12.92 -15.24 23.14
CA PHE A 261 12.76 -15.15 21.70
C PHE A 261 11.42 -14.54 21.32
N ALA A 262 11.39 -13.87 20.17
CA ALA A 262 10.18 -13.41 19.52
C ALA A 262 10.20 -13.86 18.06
N GLU A 263 9.13 -14.46 17.58
CA GLU A 263 9.03 -14.95 16.21
C GLU A 263 7.73 -14.55 15.54
N MET A 264 7.82 -14.32 14.24
CA MET A 264 6.68 -14.02 13.38
C MET A 264 6.50 -15.18 12.39
N ILE A 265 5.32 -15.81 12.41
CA ILE A 265 5.05 -17.01 11.61
C ILE A 265 4.51 -16.61 10.23
N ARG A 266 5.08 -17.21 9.17
CA ARG A 266 4.70 -17.00 7.77
C ARG A 266 4.59 -18.32 7.03
N ARG A 267 3.60 -18.44 6.14
CA ARG A 267 3.44 -19.61 5.27
C ARG A 267 4.07 -19.34 3.91
N VAL A 268 5.08 -20.12 3.56
CA VAL A 268 5.78 -20.01 2.27
C VAL A 268 5.70 -21.32 1.50
N PRO A 269 5.64 -21.29 0.16
CA PRO A 269 5.86 -22.47 -0.67
C PRO A 269 7.13 -23.24 -0.27
N ALA A 270 6.98 -24.54 -0.04
CA ALA A 270 8.08 -25.44 0.33
C ALA A 270 9.15 -25.50 -0.76
N GLY A 271 10.43 -25.67 -0.38
CA GLY A 271 11.57 -25.78 -1.29
C GLY A 271 11.96 -24.49 -2.03
N ALA A 272 11.21 -23.38 -1.88
CA ALA A 272 11.55 -22.12 -2.54
C ALA A 272 12.62 -21.32 -1.78
N VAL A 273 13.40 -20.53 -2.51
CA VAL A 273 14.42 -19.63 -1.96
C VAL A 273 13.81 -18.25 -1.71
N TYR A 274 14.05 -17.70 -0.53
CA TYR A 274 13.56 -16.38 -0.13
C TYR A 274 14.70 -15.48 0.33
N GLU A 275 14.49 -14.18 0.17
CA GLU A 275 15.28 -13.11 0.74
C GLU A 275 14.39 -12.26 1.65
N MET A 276 14.71 -12.24 2.94
CA MET A 276 14.11 -11.37 3.93
C MET A 276 14.98 -10.12 4.07
N SER A 277 14.39 -8.95 3.82
CA SER A 277 14.97 -7.64 4.14
C SER A 277 14.23 -7.05 5.33
N ILE A 278 14.95 -6.74 6.41
CA ILE A 278 14.36 -6.23 7.65
C ILE A 278 15.15 -5.05 8.18
N ASP A 279 14.45 -3.97 8.55
CA ASP A 279 15.03 -2.78 9.17
C ASP A 279 14.83 -2.87 10.69
N LEU A 280 15.94 -2.98 11.43
CA LEU A 280 15.96 -3.23 12.86
C LEU A 280 16.84 -2.21 13.59
N SER A 281 16.48 -1.85 14.81
CA SER A 281 17.38 -1.22 15.77
C SER A 281 17.46 -2.07 17.03
N ALA A 282 18.67 -2.35 17.52
CA ALA A 282 18.88 -3.11 18.76
C ALA A 282 19.60 -2.26 19.80
N ARG A 283 19.22 -2.41 21.08
CA ARG A 283 19.80 -1.75 22.25
C ARG A 283 19.85 -2.73 23.43
N GLY A 284 20.69 -2.44 24.43
CA GLY A 284 20.85 -3.33 25.60
C GLY A 284 21.77 -4.51 25.32
N GLY A 285 21.53 -5.64 25.98
CA GLY A 285 22.27 -6.88 25.73
C GLY A 285 22.06 -7.43 24.31
N GLY A 286 22.94 -8.33 23.90
CA GLY A 286 23.03 -8.82 22.52
C GLY A 286 21.71 -9.41 22.00
N ALA A 287 21.49 -9.27 20.69
CA ALA A 287 20.37 -9.89 20.00
C ALA A 287 20.82 -10.45 18.65
N ARG A 288 20.16 -11.50 18.18
CA ARG A 288 20.46 -12.16 16.90
C ARG A 288 19.19 -12.35 16.08
N LEU A 289 19.32 -12.15 14.78
CA LEU A 289 18.28 -12.37 13.78
C LEU A 289 18.48 -13.74 13.14
N ALA A 290 17.41 -14.52 13.06
CA ALA A 290 17.40 -15.84 12.45
C ALA A 290 16.09 -16.08 11.68
N VAL A 291 16.07 -17.20 10.98
CA VAL A 291 14.85 -17.85 10.47
C VAL A 291 14.83 -19.27 11.02
N GLY A 292 13.65 -19.85 11.21
CA GLY A 292 13.55 -21.22 11.73
C GLY A 292 12.17 -21.83 11.55
N LEU A 293 11.99 -23.05 12.06
CA LEU A 293 10.67 -23.65 12.16
C LEU A 293 9.99 -23.17 13.46
N PRO A 294 8.68 -22.85 13.43
CA PRO A 294 7.94 -22.42 14.63
C PRO A 294 8.08 -23.44 15.77
N GLY A 295 8.43 -22.97 16.96
CA GLY A 295 8.57 -23.83 18.15
C GLY A 295 9.74 -24.83 18.15
N VAL A 296 10.57 -24.89 17.09
CA VAL A 296 11.78 -25.73 17.05
C VAL A 296 13.00 -24.86 17.33
N PRO A 297 13.95 -25.24 18.20
CA PRO A 297 15.12 -24.40 18.51
C PRO A 297 16.12 -24.28 17.36
N GLU A 298 16.01 -25.14 16.35
CA GLU A 298 16.88 -25.12 15.17
C GLU A 298 16.56 -23.91 14.29
N VAL A 299 17.61 -23.22 13.86
CA VAL A 299 17.57 -21.97 13.11
C VAL A 299 18.45 -22.10 11.88
N PHE A 300 18.01 -21.50 10.78
CA PHE A 300 18.69 -21.52 9.50
C PHE A 300 18.35 -20.24 8.72
N PRO A 301 19.31 -19.59 8.07
CA PRO A 301 20.77 -19.79 8.16
C PRO A 301 21.31 -19.43 9.56
N ASP A 302 22.64 -19.51 9.72
CA ASP A 302 23.31 -19.12 10.97
C ASP A 302 22.81 -17.75 11.47
N PRO A 303 22.44 -17.63 12.76
CA PRO A 303 21.91 -16.38 13.30
C PRO A 303 22.88 -15.21 13.13
N GLN A 304 22.37 -14.10 12.59
CA GLN A 304 23.13 -12.89 12.38
C GLN A 304 23.05 -11.98 13.62
N ALA A 305 24.19 -11.63 14.21
CA ALA A 305 24.23 -10.71 15.34
C ALA A 305 23.77 -9.29 14.94
N LEU A 306 22.87 -8.73 15.75
CA LEU A 306 22.37 -7.37 15.59
C LEU A 306 23.35 -6.36 16.20
N LYS A 307 23.51 -5.23 15.53
CA LYS A 307 24.30 -4.10 16.01
C LYS A 307 23.56 -3.38 17.15
N GLY A 308 24.08 -3.48 18.36
CA GLY A 308 23.50 -2.90 19.57
C GLY A 308 23.74 -1.39 19.77
N ASP A 309 23.96 -0.61 18.70
CA ASP A 309 24.24 0.82 18.78
C ASP A 309 22.96 1.70 18.81
N GLY A 310 21.79 1.07 18.78
CA GLY A 310 20.49 1.74 18.77
C GLY A 310 20.14 2.45 17.47
N GLY A 311 21.01 2.37 16.45
CA GLY A 311 20.74 2.86 15.11
C GLY A 311 19.89 1.88 14.31
N ILE A 312 19.16 2.38 13.32
CA ILE A 312 18.39 1.54 12.40
C ILE A 312 19.35 0.99 11.34
N VAL A 313 19.41 -0.34 11.24
CA VAL A 313 20.26 -1.07 10.30
C VAL A 313 19.39 -2.04 9.50
N ARG A 314 19.62 -2.09 8.18
CA ARG A 314 18.99 -3.06 7.28
C ARG A 314 19.78 -4.35 7.27
N TYR A 315 19.10 -5.47 7.55
CA TYR A 315 19.63 -6.82 7.43
C TYR A 315 18.97 -7.53 6.25
N GLN A 316 19.75 -8.32 5.52
CA GLN A 316 19.29 -9.15 4.41
C GLN A 316 19.67 -10.60 4.68
N VAL A 317 18.66 -11.45 4.82
CA VAL A 317 18.84 -12.87 5.12
C VAL A 317 18.25 -13.69 3.99
N ARG A 318 19.10 -14.43 3.28
CA ARG A 318 18.70 -15.38 2.25
C ARG A 318 18.60 -16.78 2.83
N PHE A 319 17.49 -17.46 2.60
CA PHE A 319 17.24 -18.81 3.14
C PHE A 319 16.41 -19.64 2.16
N THR A 320 16.49 -20.96 2.31
CA THR A 320 15.68 -21.92 1.55
C THR A 320 14.62 -22.50 2.47
N ALA A 321 13.36 -22.48 2.06
CA ALA A 321 12.29 -23.14 2.80
C ALA A 321 12.52 -24.66 2.78
N PRO A 322 12.24 -25.38 3.88
CA PRO A 322 12.36 -26.84 3.93
C PRO A 322 11.58 -27.52 2.80
N GLU A 323 12.12 -28.63 2.29
CA GLU A 323 11.45 -29.44 1.27
C GLU A 323 10.17 -30.07 1.82
N GLY A 324 9.12 -30.11 1.00
CA GLY A 324 7.80 -30.59 1.39
C GLY A 324 6.76 -30.41 0.29
N ALA A 325 5.53 -30.86 0.55
CA ALA A 325 4.40 -30.64 -0.35
C ALA A 325 3.57 -29.42 0.13
N GLY A 326 3.32 -28.47 -0.77
CA GLY A 326 2.48 -27.31 -0.49
C GLY A 326 3.21 -26.17 0.24
N GLU A 327 2.54 -25.60 1.24
CA GLU A 327 3.07 -24.49 2.06
C GLU A 327 3.64 -24.98 3.39
N THR A 328 4.75 -24.38 3.80
CA THR A 328 5.44 -24.63 5.07
C THR A 328 5.39 -23.38 5.94
N ALA A 329 5.08 -23.56 7.23
CA ALA A 329 5.16 -22.48 8.21
C ALA A 329 6.61 -22.26 8.66
N LEU A 330 7.07 -21.01 8.59
CA LEU A 330 8.39 -20.57 9.01
C LEU A 330 8.28 -19.41 10.00
N ALA A 331 9.17 -19.41 10.99
CA ALA A 331 9.44 -18.27 11.86
C ALA A 331 10.40 -17.32 11.13
N CYS A 332 9.88 -16.32 10.43
CA CYS A 332 10.67 -15.33 9.70
C CYS A 332 10.04 -13.92 9.81
N PRO A 333 10.64 -13.01 10.60
CA PRO A 333 11.86 -13.15 11.38
C PRO A 333 11.69 -13.93 12.68
N ARG A 334 12.80 -14.49 13.17
CA ARG A 334 12.98 -14.93 14.55
C ARG A 334 14.08 -14.11 15.22
N LEU A 335 13.75 -13.45 16.31
CA LEU A 335 14.65 -12.66 17.13
C LEU A 335 15.04 -13.48 18.36
N LEU A 336 16.33 -13.66 18.56
CA LEU A 336 16.90 -14.30 19.74
C LEU A 336 17.53 -13.22 20.61
N LEU A 337 17.07 -13.09 21.85
CA LEU A 337 17.49 -12.06 22.79
C LEU A 337 18.42 -12.69 23.82
N ASP A 338 19.70 -12.35 23.74
CA ASP A 338 20.75 -13.02 24.51
C ASP A 338 20.84 -12.50 25.96
N ALA A 339 20.11 -11.46 26.33
CA ALA A 339 20.07 -10.90 27.70
C ALA A 339 18.69 -10.35 28.06
N ALA A 340 18.40 -10.27 29.36
CA ALA A 340 17.12 -9.80 29.91
C ALA A 340 16.85 -8.29 29.78
N ASP A 341 17.79 -7.52 29.22
CA ASP A 341 17.65 -6.08 28.94
C ASP A 341 17.76 -5.78 27.42
N ALA A 342 17.82 -6.82 26.59
CA ALA A 342 17.88 -6.68 25.14
C ALA A 342 16.56 -6.13 24.60
N VAL A 343 16.66 -5.05 23.81
CA VAL A 343 15.52 -4.42 23.15
C VAL A 343 15.78 -4.40 21.66
N VAL A 344 14.81 -4.90 20.88
CA VAL A 344 14.85 -4.88 19.42
C VAL A 344 13.60 -4.20 18.90
N THR A 345 13.75 -3.15 18.10
CA THR A 345 12.64 -2.49 17.41
C THR A 345 12.69 -2.84 15.93
N VAL A 346 11.57 -3.31 15.40
CA VAL A 346 11.35 -3.64 14.00
C VAL A 346 10.59 -2.52 13.33
N HIS A 347 11.18 -1.94 12.28
CA HIS A 347 10.63 -0.78 11.56
C HIS A 347 10.04 -1.15 10.21
N SER A 348 10.63 -2.14 9.53
CA SER A 348 10.11 -2.65 8.27
C SER A 348 10.51 -4.10 8.07
N LEU A 349 9.66 -4.87 7.41
CA LEU A 349 9.91 -6.25 7.02
C LEU A 349 9.40 -6.47 5.59
N VAL A 350 10.25 -7.03 4.76
CA VAL A 350 9.93 -7.38 3.38
C VAL A 350 10.44 -8.80 3.13
N LEU A 351 9.57 -9.66 2.62
CA LEU A 351 9.94 -11.02 2.24
C LEU A 351 9.72 -11.19 0.73
N ARG A 352 10.76 -11.63 0.02
CA ARG A 352 10.71 -11.79 -1.44
C ARG A 352 11.13 -13.19 -1.82
N LYS A 353 10.36 -13.81 -2.70
CA LYS A 353 10.79 -15.02 -3.38
C LYS A 353 11.85 -14.68 -4.42
N VAL A 354 12.97 -15.39 -4.37
CA VAL A 354 14.06 -15.24 -5.34
C VAL A 354 13.85 -16.28 -6.44
N PRO A 355 13.66 -15.88 -7.71
CA PRO A 355 13.65 -16.83 -8.80
C PRO A 355 15.03 -17.50 -8.91
N GLU A 356 15.04 -18.83 -9.03
CA GLU A 356 16.28 -19.61 -9.26
C GLU A 356 16.97 -19.25 -10.57
#